data_AF-X1LI48-F1
#
_entry.id   AF-X1LI48-F1
#
_cell.length_a   1.000
_cell.length_b   1.000
_cell.length_c   1.000
_cell.angle_alpha   90.00
_cell.angle_beta   90.00
_cell.angle_gamma   90.00
#
_symmetry.space_group_name_H-M   'P 1'
#
loop_
_entity.id
_entity.type
_entity.pdbx_description
1 polymer ?
#
loop_
_entity_poly.entity_id
_entity_poly.type
_entity_poly.pdbx_seq_one_letter_code
_entity_poly.pdbx_strand_id
1 'polypeptide(L)'
;MYAHEPIVANSPIGNAKGIYPGRVAWIHDADATNWNGSGPPYWYADTCTDQTVVNEMLSDALQTLTGRDNDADAWDAIFRSFNYQMGKGYVGYTSGEKIAIK
;
A
#
# COMPACT_ATOMS: atom_id res chain seq x y z
N MET A 1 9.16 32.67 29.45
CA MET A 1 9.10 32.08 28.10
C MET A 1 9.60 30.66 28.21
N TYR A 2 8.72 29.66 28.10
CA TYR A 2 9.16 28.27 28.01
C TYR A 2 9.52 28.00 26.56
N ALA A 3 10.81 27.86 26.27
CA ALA A 3 11.25 27.31 24.99
C ALA A 3 10.77 25.85 24.97
N HIS A 4 9.91 25.50 24.01
CA HIS A 4 9.60 24.09 23.81
C HIS A 4 10.87 23.42 23.29
N GLU A 5 11.22 22.24 23.82
CA GLU A 5 12.31 21.46 23.26
C GLU A 5 12.03 21.15 21.79
N PRO A 6 13.02 21.25 20.89
CA PRO A 6 12.82 20.99 19.48
C PRO A 6 12.25 19.58 19.27
N ILE A 7 11.20 19.47 18.44
CA ILE A 7 10.62 18.17 18.08
C ILE A 7 11.65 17.45 17.21
N VAL A 8 12.32 16.47 17.79
CA VAL A 8 13.25 15.59 17.08
C VAL A 8 12.50 14.49 16.35
N ALA A 9 13.10 13.94 15.30
CA ALA A 9 12.53 12.80 14.58
C ALA A 9 12.35 11.61 15.53
N ASN A 10 11.23 10.91 15.40
CA ASN A 10 10.98 9.70 16.17
C ASN A 10 12.03 8.64 15.83
N SER A 11 12.61 8.02 16.86
CA SER A 11 13.39 6.78 16.67
C SER A 11 12.43 5.63 16.36
N PRO A 12 12.70 4.78 15.35
CA PRO A 12 11.85 3.65 15.05
C PRO A 12 11.80 2.68 16.24
N ILE A 13 10.59 2.23 16.61
CA ILE A 13 10.35 1.26 17.66
C ILE A 13 9.90 -0.05 17.01
N GLY A 14 10.50 -1.18 17.41
CA GLY A 14 10.15 -2.52 16.93
C GLY A 14 11.10 -3.09 15.88
N ASN A 15 10.77 -4.28 15.37
CA ASN A 15 11.55 -4.96 14.33
C ASN A 15 10.91 -4.72 12.97
N ALA A 16 11.65 -4.12 12.04
CA ALA A 16 11.19 -3.87 10.68
C ALA A 16 10.80 -5.18 9.95
N LYS A 17 9.72 -5.12 9.17
CA LYS A 17 9.15 -6.26 8.42
C LYS A 17 8.82 -5.84 6.98
N GLY A 18 8.47 -6.83 6.14
CA GLY A 18 8.10 -6.64 4.74
C GLY A 18 9.18 -7.10 3.76
N ILE A 19 8.88 -6.98 2.47
CA ILE A 19 9.79 -7.30 1.35
C ILE A 19 11.08 -6.47 1.41
N TYR A 20 10.95 -5.19 1.81
CA TYR A 20 12.04 -4.34 2.25
C TYR A 20 11.76 -3.91 3.68
N PRO A 21 12.51 -4.39 4.67
CA PRO A 21 12.22 -4.13 6.08
C PRO A 21 12.03 -2.63 6.37
N GLY A 22 10.82 -2.25 6.78
CA GLY A 22 10.50 -0.88 7.20
C GLY A 22 10.14 0.08 6.06
N ARG A 23 10.09 -0.38 4.80
CA ARG A 23 9.61 0.43 3.69
C ARG A 23 8.09 0.64 3.79
N VAL A 24 7.67 1.87 3.57
CA VAL A 24 6.25 2.26 3.40
C VAL A 24 6.13 3.04 2.10
N ALA A 25 5.13 2.71 1.28
CA ALA A 25 4.78 3.46 0.09
C ALA A 25 3.48 4.25 0.36
N TRP A 26 3.49 5.53 0.04
CA TRP A 26 2.33 6.42 0.13
C TRP A 26 2.09 7.03 -1.23
N ILE A 27 0.90 6.82 -1.77
CA ILE A 27 0.46 7.39 -3.05
C ILE A 27 -0.74 8.28 -2.78
N HIS A 28 -0.77 9.44 -3.43
CA HIS A 28 -1.83 10.41 -3.31
C HIS A 28 -2.12 10.99 -4.68
N ASP A 29 -3.39 10.94 -5.08
CA ASP A 29 -3.91 11.66 -6.23
C ASP A 29 -5.16 12.43 -5.80
N ALA A 30 -5.21 13.72 -6.11
CA ALA A 30 -6.33 14.58 -5.76
C ALA A 30 -7.57 14.30 -6.62
N ASP A 31 -7.39 13.71 -7.81
CA ASP A 31 -8.48 13.38 -8.73
C ASP A 31 -9.15 12.03 -8.40
N ALA A 32 -8.65 11.30 -7.41
CA ALA A 32 -9.21 10.01 -6.97
C ALA A 32 -10.65 10.13 -6.44
N THR A 33 -11.04 11.30 -5.94
CA THR A 33 -12.39 11.57 -5.45
C THR A 33 -12.90 12.95 -5.86
N ASN A 34 -14.19 13.04 -6.13
CA ASN A 34 -14.87 14.28 -6.51
C ASN A 34 -15.88 14.78 -5.46
N TRP A 35 -15.92 14.16 -4.26
CA TRP A 35 -16.89 14.54 -3.24
C TRP A 35 -16.59 15.92 -2.67
N ASN A 36 -17.57 16.81 -2.69
CA ASN A 36 -17.41 18.22 -2.31
C ASN A 36 -17.39 18.48 -0.79
N GLY A 37 -17.40 17.42 0.03
CA GLY A 37 -17.44 17.54 1.50
C GLY A 37 -18.84 17.61 2.11
N SER A 38 -19.93 17.51 1.33
CA SER A 38 -21.29 17.62 1.88
C SER A 38 -22.37 16.90 1.07
N GLY A 39 -23.33 16.29 1.76
CA GLY A 39 -24.54 15.73 1.17
C GLY A 39 -24.33 14.49 0.28
N PRO A 40 -25.42 13.98 -0.32
CA PRO A 40 -25.39 12.87 -1.27
C PRO A 40 -24.97 13.33 -2.70
N PRO A 41 -24.40 12.44 -3.53
CA PRO A 41 -23.90 11.12 -3.16
C PRO A 41 -22.78 11.26 -2.12
N TYR A 42 -22.82 10.43 -1.08
CA TYR A 42 -21.88 10.50 0.02
C TYR A 42 -20.49 10.05 -0.45
N TRP A 43 -19.43 10.46 0.27
CA TRP A 43 -18.03 10.17 -0.08
C TRP A 43 -17.70 8.70 -0.37
N TYR A 44 -18.47 7.77 0.19
CA TYR A 44 -18.29 6.33 -0.01
C TYR A 44 -19.07 5.77 -1.22
N ALA A 45 -19.79 6.59 -1.96
CA ALA A 45 -20.52 6.16 -3.15
C ALA A 45 -19.55 5.92 -4.31
N ASP A 46 -19.81 4.90 -5.13
CA ASP A 46 -18.98 4.58 -6.30
C ASP A 46 -18.84 5.78 -7.25
N THR A 47 -19.89 6.60 -7.39
CA THR A 47 -19.88 7.83 -8.20
C THR A 47 -18.91 8.90 -7.70
N CYS A 48 -18.45 8.78 -6.45
CA CYS A 48 -17.48 9.67 -5.83
C CYS A 48 -16.03 9.19 -5.93
N THR A 49 -15.78 8.07 -6.61
CA THR A 49 -14.45 7.48 -6.81
C THR A 49 -14.14 7.42 -8.30
N ASP A 50 -13.00 8.00 -8.71
CA ASP A 50 -12.48 7.72 -10.05
C ASP A 50 -11.69 6.40 -10.02
N GLN A 51 -12.30 5.34 -10.56
CA GLN A 51 -11.73 4.01 -10.52
C GLN A 51 -10.43 3.91 -11.36
N THR A 52 -10.28 4.70 -12.42
CA THR A 52 -9.07 4.69 -13.24
C THR A 52 -7.92 5.25 -12.43
N VAL A 53 -8.11 6.41 -11.80
CA VAL A 53 -7.10 7.04 -10.93
C VAL A 53 -6.74 6.12 -9.77
N VAL A 54 -7.74 5.50 -9.10
CA VAL A 54 -7.47 4.56 -8.00
C VAL A 54 -6.69 3.32 -8.46
N ASN A 55 -6.93 2.82 -9.66
CA ASN A 55 -6.16 1.70 -10.22
C ASN A 55 -4.70 2.09 -10.47
N GLU A 56 -4.45 3.29 -11.00
CA GLU A 56 -3.11 3.84 -11.19
C GLU A 56 -2.39 4.01 -9.85
N MET A 57 -3.08 4.56 -8.84
CA MET A 57 -2.54 4.69 -7.49
C MET A 57 -2.17 3.33 -6.88
N LEU A 58 -2.97 2.28 -7.12
CA LEU A 58 -2.67 0.93 -6.67
C LEU A 58 -1.43 0.36 -7.38
N SER A 59 -1.32 0.56 -8.69
CA SER A 59 -0.17 0.13 -9.49
C SER A 59 1.12 0.80 -8.99
N ASP A 60 1.09 2.13 -8.81
CA ASP A 60 2.23 2.90 -8.28
C ASP A 60 2.61 2.45 -6.85
N ALA A 61 1.63 2.16 -6.01
CA ALA A 61 1.86 1.68 -4.65
C ALA A 61 2.57 0.31 -4.66
N LEU A 62 2.12 -0.62 -5.50
CA LEU A 62 2.71 -1.94 -5.65
C LEU A 62 4.15 -1.85 -6.16
N GLN A 63 4.37 -1.10 -7.23
CA GLN A 63 5.68 -0.92 -7.85
C GLN A 63 6.66 -0.22 -6.90
N THR A 64 6.24 0.85 -6.23
CA THR A 64 7.05 1.57 -5.23
C THR A 64 7.40 0.68 -4.03
N LEU A 65 6.42 -0.04 -3.49
CA LEU A 65 6.60 -0.93 -2.35
C LEU A 65 7.60 -2.06 -2.67
N THR A 66 7.51 -2.62 -3.87
CA THR A 66 8.26 -3.83 -4.27
C THR A 66 9.53 -3.54 -5.07
N GLY A 67 9.73 -2.30 -5.53
CA GLY A 67 10.84 -1.92 -6.40
C GLY A 67 10.80 -2.63 -7.76
N ARG A 68 9.60 -2.94 -8.26
CA ARG A 68 9.37 -3.62 -9.54
C ARG A 68 8.74 -2.65 -10.53
N ASP A 69 8.97 -2.89 -11.82
CA ASP A 69 8.55 -1.98 -12.89
C ASP A 69 7.17 -2.32 -13.48
N ASN A 70 6.50 -3.34 -12.94
CA ASN A 70 5.14 -3.72 -13.33
C ASN A 70 4.42 -4.49 -12.23
N ASP A 71 3.09 -4.52 -12.31
CA ASP A 71 2.21 -5.12 -11.31
C ASP A 71 2.39 -6.64 -11.18
N ALA A 72 2.64 -7.36 -12.28
CA ALA A 72 2.78 -8.81 -12.24
C ALA A 72 4.01 -9.22 -11.42
N ASP A 73 5.15 -8.57 -11.67
CA ASP A 73 6.39 -8.78 -10.91
C ASP A 73 6.25 -8.29 -9.47
N ALA A 74 5.52 -7.20 -9.23
CA ALA A 74 5.24 -6.70 -7.90
C ALA A 74 4.44 -7.72 -7.07
N TRP A 75 3.36 -8.27 -7.62
CA TRP A 75 2.55 -9.29 -6.96
C TRP A 75 3.34 -10.58 -6.71
N ASP A 76 4.08 -11.08 -7.70
CA ASP A 76 4.93 -12.28 -7.53
C ASP A 76 5.94 -12.07 -6.38
N ALA A 77 6.57 -10.90 -6.32
CA ALA A 77 7.52 -10.56 -5.26
C ALA A 77 6.86 -10.50 -3.87
N ILE A 78 5.65 -9.95 -3.77
CA ILE A 78 4.86 -9.93 -2.52
C ILE A 78 4.57 -11.35 -2.05
N PHE A 79 4.05 -12.21 -2.94
CA PHE A 79 3.73 -13.59 -2.59
C PHE A 79 4.96 -14.38 -2.17
N ARG A 80 6.07 -14.29 -2.91
CA ARG A 80 7.33 -14.95 -2.55
C ARG A 80 7.85 -14.51 -1.19
N SER A 81 7.84 -13.21 -0.93
CA SER A 81 8.27 -12.65 0.35
C SER A 81 7.37 -13.15 1.49
N PHE A 82 6.05 -13.08 1.31
CA PHE A 82 5.09 -13.54 2.32
C PHE A 82 5.24 -15.05 2.60
N ASN A 83 5.27 -15.87 1.55
CA ASN A 83 5.40 -17.32 1.67
C ASN A 83 6.72 -17.73 2.32
N TYR A 84 7.82 -17.06 2.00
CA TYR A 84 9.10 -17.29 2.65
C TYR A 84 9.05 -16.98 4.15
N GLN A 85 8.47 -15.83 4.53
CA GLN A 85 8.29 -15.44 5.94
C GLN A 85 7.36 -16.39 6.70
N MET A 86 6.41 -17.04 6.02
CA MET A 86 5.51 -18.03 6.59
C MET A 86 6.08 -19.47 6.56
N GLY A 87 7.33 -19.67 6.13
CA GLY A 87 7.96 -20.99 6.10
C GLY A 87 7.50 -21.91 4.96
N LYS A 88 6.84 -21.35 3.94
CA LYS A 88 6.36 -22.08 2.75
C LYS A 88 7.38 -22.10 1.60
N GLY A 89 8.55 -21.51 1.81
CA GLY A 89 9.60 -21.35 0.78
C GLY A 89 9.42 -20.10 -0.07
N TYR A 90 10.41 -19.83 -0.93
CA TYR A 90 10.43 -18.64 -1.79
C TYR A 90 9.67 -18.86 -3.11
N VAL A 91 8.37 -19.13 -2.99
CA VAL A 91 7.47 -19.47 -4.10
C VAL A 91 6.37 -18.43 -4.24
N GLY A 92 6.04 -18.08 -5.49
CA GLY A 92 4.94 -17.17 -5.81
C GLY A 92 3.57 -17.82 -5.63
N TYR A 93 2.53 -17.08 -5.98
CA TYR A 93 1.17 -17.62 -6.03
C TYR A 93 1.06 -18.74 -7.06
N THR A 94 0.40 -19.84 -6.68
CA THR A 94 0.06 -20.92 -7.59
C THR A 94 -1.44 -20.93 -7.87
N SER A 95 -1.82 -21.05 -9.15
CA SER A 95 -3.23 -21.11 -9.56
C SER A 95 -4.02 -22.13 -8.74
N GLY A 96 -5.13 -21.68 -8.15
CA GLY A 96 -5.98 -22.49 -7.28
C GLY A 96 -5.75 -22.27 -5.78
N GLU A 97 -4.66 -21.59 -5.39
CA GLU A 97 -4.52 -21.08 -4.03
C GLU A 97 -5.60 -20.02 -3.74
N LYS A 98 -6.06 -19.98 -2.49
CA LYS A 98 -7.09 -19.04 -2.03
C LYS A 98 -6.45 -17.80 -1.42
N ILE A 99 -6.95 -16.63 -1.82
CA ILE A 99 -6.55 -15.34 -1.26
C ILE A 99 -7.67 -14.87 -0.33
N ALA A 100 -7.30 -14.54 0.92
CA ALA A 100 -8.21 -13.89 1.85
C ALA A 100 -8.05 -12.38 1.72
N ILE A 101 -9.13 -11.67 1.43
CA ILE A 101 -9.21 -10.21 1.41
C ILE A 101 -10.03 -9.82 2.64
N LYS A 102 -9.48 -8.92 3.47
CA LYS A 102 -10.12 -8.42 4.69
C LYS A 102 -10.27 -6.92 4.61
#